data_AF-A0A6P7GLD4-F1
#
_entry.id   AF-A0A6P7GLD4-F1
#
_cell.length_a   1.000
_cell.length_b   1.000
_cell.length_c   1.000
_cell.angle_alpha   90.00
_cell.angle_beta   90.00
_cell.angle_gamma   90.00
#
_symmetry.space_group_name_H-M   'P 1'
#
loop_
_entity.id
_entity.type
_entity.pdbx_description
1 polymer ?
#
loop_
_entity_poly.entity_id
_entity_poly.type
_entity_poly.pdbx_seq_one_letter_code
_entity_poly.pdbx_strand_id
1 'polypeptide(L)'
;MASPECTYKLVVIYYKSDELKAVFKIILTDFWPYDLINLESKRKVKEMYNLMNTLKFWFICGGFFYALIYLIPPLFTTNRLPYPVSYPFDWTAAPWYQIVYFTQVFFHSTTISLIGSAADFLVLGVLFSISSQYCILQECFEIFNTPEMYATNKRLREIMNDGLENKYTDERREFFVRCVRHHQLILRITKQYNNAMNPLEMFQLFISICAICLGALGITNL
;
A
#
# COMPACT_ATOMS: atom_id res chain seq x y z
N MET A 1 5.61 -9.39 22.16
CA MET A 1 4.74 -8.23 22.39
C MET A 1 4.39 -7.64 21.03
N ALA A 2 3.10 -7.41 20.73
CA ALA A 2 2.73 -6.80 19.45
C ALA A 2 3.30 -5.37 19.39
N SER A 3 3.93 -5.00 18.28
CA SER A 3 4.36 -3.60 18.08
C SER A 3 3.10 -2.71 18.13
N PRO A 4 3.05 -1.65 18.96
CA PRO A 4 1.92 -0.73 19.04
C PRO A 4 1.49 -0.21 17.66
N GLU A 5 2.45 -0.04 16.76
CA GLU A 5 2.25 0.33 15.37
C GLU A 5 1.35 -0.65 14.61
N CYS A 6 1.67 -1.94 14.68
CA CYS A 6 0.95 -2.97 13.94
C CYS A 6 -0.47 -3.18 14.47
N THR A 7 -0.64 -3.11 15.81
CA THR A 7 -1.96 -3.15 16.43
C THR A 7 -2.81 -1.95 16.01
N TYR A 8 -2.23 -0.75 15.98
CA TYR A 8 -2.92 0.44 15.51
C TYR A 8 -3.30 0.34 14.02
N LYS A 9 -2.37 -0.07 13.16
CA LYS A 9 -2.63 -0.31 11.73
C LYS A 9 -3.81 -1.26 11.52
N LEU A 10 -3.85 -2.38 12.26
CA LEU A 10 -4.95 -3.34 12.19
C LEU A 10 -6.30 -2.70 12.55
N VAL A 11 -6.34 -1.95 13.66
CA VAL A 11 -7.56 -1.27 14.13
C VAL A 11 -8.04 -0.23 13.11
N VAL A 12 -7.13 0.58 12.57
CA VAL A 12 -7.49 1.61 11.59
C VAL A 12 -7.98 0.99 10.29
N ILE A 13 -7.29 -0.04 9.76
CA ILE A 13 -7.73 -0.75 8.55
C ILE A 13 -9.10 -1.39 8.75
N TYR A 14 -9.33 -1.99 9.92
CA TYR A 14 -10.64 -2.57 10.25
C TYR A 14 -11.74 -1.50 10.28
N TYR A 15 -11.50 -0.39 10.99
CA TYR A 15 -12.44 0.71 11.12
C TYR A 15 -12.71 1.43 9.78
N LYS A 16 -11.70 1.54 8.92
CA LYS A 16 -11.78 2.19 7.60
C LYS A 16 -12.04 1.22 6.44
N SER A 17 -12.43 -0.01 6.76
CA SER A 17 -12.58 -1.06 5.76
C SER A 17 -13.66 -0.75 4.72
N ASP A 18 -14.73 -0.07 5.10
CA ASP A 18 -15.81 0.28 4.16
C ASP A 18 -15.41 1.43 3.22
N GLU A 19 -14.70 2.45 3.71
CA GLU A 19 -14.13 3.48 2.83
C GLU A 19 -13.08 2.89 1.89
N LEU A 20 -12.24 1.96 2.36
CA LEU A 20 -11.27 1.24 1.53
C LEU A 20 -11.96 0.40 0.45
N LYS A 21 -13.00 -0.36 0.80
CA LYS A 21 -13.80 -1.13 -0.19
C LYS A 21 -14.41 -0.21 -1.24
N ALA A 22 -14.90 0.97 -0.85
CA ALA A 22 -15.44 1.95 -1.79
C ALA A 22 -14.35 2.44 -2.76
N VAL A 23 -13.14 2.75 -2.25
CA VAL A 23 -11.99 3.12 -3.09
C VAL A 23 -11.60 1.97 -4.03
N PHE A 24 -11.49 0.74 -3.54
CA PHE A 24 -11.16 -0.43 -4.36
C PHE A 24 -12.19 -0.69 -5.44
N LYS A 25 -13.47 -0.55 -5.14
CA LYS A 25 -14.54 -0.69 -6.13
C LYS A 25 -14.31 0.28 -7.28
N ILE A 26 -14.04 1.55 -6.99
CA ILE A 26 -13.81 2.58 -8.00
C ILE A 26 -12.54 2.28 -8.82
N ILE A 27 -11.45 1.85 -8.16
CA ILE A 27 -10.20 1.45 -8.83
C ILE A 27 -10.43 0.28 -9.79
N LEU A 28 -11.33 -0.65 -9.45
CA LEU A 28 -11.61 -1.83 -10.26
C LEU A 28 -12.62 -1.56 -11.39
N THR A 29 -13.56 -0.64 -11.22
CA THR A 29 -14.65 -0.41 -12.18
C THR A 29 -14.49 0.83 -13.03
N ASP A 30 -13.99 1.93 -12.45
CA ASP A 30 -14.09 3.27 -13.07
C ASP A 30 -12.74 3.76 -13.61
N PHE A 31 -11.64 3.09 -13.26
CA PHE A 31 -10.32 3.41 -13.77
C PHE A 31 -10.16 2.99 -15.22
N TRP A 32 -9.47 3.82 -15.98
CA TRP A 32 -9.12 3.51 -17.35
C TRP A 32 -8.09 2.38 -17.37
N PRO A 33 -8.22 1.45 -18.33
CA PRO A 33 -7.35 0.30 -18.38
C PRO A 33 -5.94 0.76 -18.79
N TYR A 34 -4.92 0.12 -18.22
CA TYR A 34 -3.53 0.48 -18.45
C TYR A 34 -3.08 0.31 -19.91
N ASP A 35 -3.85 -0.44 -20.72
CA ASP A 35 -3.58 -0.67 -22.13
C ASP A 35 -4.24 0.34 -23.07
N LEU A 36 -4.90 1.36 -22.51
CA LEU A 36 -5.61 2.39 -23.27
C LEU A 36 -4.70 3.18 -24.22
N ILE A 37 -3.46 3.48 -23.80
CA ILE A 37 -2.51 4.34 -24.53
C ILE A 37 -1.23 3.57 -24.91
N ASN A 38 -0.40 4.21 -25.74
CA ASN A 38 0.77 3.70 -26.45
C ASN A 38 1.78 2.88 -25.61
N LEU A 39 2.73 2.25 -26.31
CA LEU A 39 3.78 1.40 -25.71
C LEU A 39 4.64 2.11 -24.64
N GLU A 40 4.73 3.44 -24.67
CA GLU A 40 5.57 4.19 -23.72
C GLU A 40 4.96 4.32 -22.31
N SER A 41 3.67 4.61 -22.15
CA SER A 41 2.98 4.53 -20.84
C SER A 41 3.00 3.11 -20.33
N LYS A 42 2.79 2.11 -21.19
CA LYS A 42 2.90 0.69 -20.81
C LYS A 42 4.27 0.40 -20.21
N ARG A 43 5.34 0.97 -20.79
CA ARG A 43 6.70 0.86 -20.26
C ARG A 43 6.82 1.54 -18.90
N LYS A 44 6.36 2.79 -18.74
CA LYS A 44 6.40 3.52 -17.46
C LYS A 44 5.63 2.78 -16.36
N VAL A 45 4.40 2.34 -16.63
CA VAL A 45 3.58 1.58 -15.68
C VAL A 45 4.24 0.24 -15.33
N LYS A 46 4.85 -0.44 -16.31
CA LYS A 46 5.61 -1.69 -16.07
C LYS A 46 6.87 -1.46 -15.25
N GLU A 47 7.64 -0.41 -15.53
CA GLU A 47 8.82 -0.02 -14.74
C GLU A 47 8.43 0.28 -13.30
N MET A 48 7.36 1.07 -13.11
CA MET A 48 6.79 1.37 -11.81
C MET A 48 6.31 0.09 -11.07
N TYR A 49 5.66 -0.84 -11.77
CA TYR A 49 5.20 -2.12 -11.19
C TYR A 49 6.39 -3.01 -10.79
N ASN A 50 7.41 -3.09 -11.64
CA ASN A 50 8.63 -3.84 -11.36
C ASN A 50 9.37 -3.24 -10.16
N LEU A 51 9.41 -1.90 -10.04
CA LEU A 51 9.96 -1.22 -8.88
C LEU A 51 9.18 -1.60 -7.62
N MET A 52 7.85 -1.55 -7.65
CA MET A 52 7.01 -1.93 -6.50
C MET A 52 7.25 -3.40 -6.10
N ASN A 53 7.33 -4.33 -7.05
CA ASN A 53 7.61 -5.73 -6.76
C ASN A 53 9.02 -5.95 -6.22
N THR A 54 9.99 -5.21 -6.73
CA THR A 54 11.37 -5.24 -6.23
C THR A 54 11.41 -4.74 -4.79
N LEU A 55 10.76 -3.61 -4.49
CA LEU A 55 10.64 -3.07 -3.13
C LEU A 55 9.92 -4.06 -2.20
N LYS A 56 8.81 -4.66 -2.64
CA LYS A 56 8.10 -5.71 -1.89
C LYS A 56 9.01 -6.87 -1.51
N PHE A 57 9.74 -7.40 -2.49
CA PHE A 57 10.67 -8.51 -2.27
C PHE A 57 11.75 -8.14 -1.25
N TRP A 58 12.41 -6.99 -1.42
CA TRP A 58 13.45 -6.54 -0.49
C TRP A 58 12.92 -6.30 0.93
N PHE A 59 11.72 -5.73 1.07
CA PHE A 59 11.09 -5.55 2.38
C PHE A 59 10.77 -6.88 3.06
N ILE A 60 10.22 -7.85 2.34
CA ILE A 60 9.93 -9.18 2.88
C ILE A 60 11.23 -9.88 3.29
N CYS A 61 12.25 -9.87 2.44
CA CYS A 61 13.56 -10.42 2.77
C CYS A 61 14.18 -9.73 3.99
N GLY A 62 14.17 -8.40 4.03
CA GLY A 62 14.68 -7.62 5.16
C GLY A 62 13.95 -7.94 6.46
N GLY A 63 12.61 -8.04 6.44
CA GLY A 63 11.80 -8.45 7.58
C GLY A 63 12.13 -9.87 8.05
N PHE A 64 12.35 -10.80 7.13
CA PHE A 64 12.77 -12.16 7.46
C PHE A 64 14.17 -12.20 8.10
N PHE A 65 15.15 -11.50 7.52
CA PHE A 65 16.50 -11.39 8.10
C PHE A 65 16.47 -10.73 9.48
N TYR A 66 15.70 -9.66 9.66
CA TYR A 66 15.51 -9.01 10.95
C TYR A 66 14.93 -9.98 11.98
N ALA A 67 13.91 -10.74 11.61
CA ALA A 67 13.34 -11.77 12.50
C ALA A 67 14.39 -12.81 12.90
N LEU A 68 15.23 -13.30 11.97
CA LEU A 68 16.31 -14.25 12.30
C LEU A 68 17.31 -13.67 13.30
N ILE A 69 17.73 -12.41 13.13
CA ILE A 69 18.67 -11.75 14.05
C ILE A 69 18.13 -11.69 15.48
N TYR A 70 16.82 -11.48 15.67
CA TYR A 70 16.21 -11.42 17.00
C TYR A 70 15.83 -12.78 17.57
N LEU A 71 15.44 -13.73 16.72
CA LEU A 71 14.91 -15.03 17.14
C LEU A 71 15.98 -16.11 17.31
N ILE A 72 17.16 -15.97 16.70
CA ILE A 72 18.21 -16.99 16.80
C ILE A 72 19.05 -16.88 18.09
N PRO A 73 19.54 -15.70 18.52
CA PRO A 73 20.41 -15.59 19.69
C PRO A 73 19.83 -16.17 21.00
N PRO A 74 18.52 -16.01 21.30
CA PRO A 74 17.90 -16.62 22.47
C PRO A 74 17.92 -18.15 22.47
N LEU A 75 18.04 -18.82 21.31
CA LEU A 75 18.15 -20.29 21.24
C LEU A 75 19.49 -20.79 21.78
N PHE A 76 20.54 -19.98 21.70
CA PHE A 76 21.89 -20.33 22.15
C PHE A 76 22.19 -19.84 23.57
N THR A 77 21.26 -19.10 24.20
CA THR A 77 21.40 -18.64 25.59
C THR A 77 20.37 -19.34 26.47
N THR A 78 20.82 -19.92 27.58
CA THR A 78 19.94 -20.65 28.49
C THR A 78 18.91 -19.69 29.11
N ASN A 79 17.63 -20.08 29.07
CA ASN A 79 16.50 -19.36 29.69
C ASN A 79 16.32 -17.90 29.24
N ARG A 80 16.53 -17.59 27.96
CA ARG A 80 16.17 -16.29 27.39
C ARG A 80 15.03 -16.41 26.39
N LEU A 81 13.98 -15.62 26.62
CA LEU A 81 12.92 -15.42 25.63
C LEU A 81 13.34 -14.34 24.61
N PRO A 82 12.84 -14.42 23.35
CA PRO A 82 13.06 -13.40 22.35
C PRO A 82 12.59 -12.00 22.79
N TYR A 83 11.51 -11.96 23.56
CA TYR A 83 11.01 -10.74 24.18
C TYR A 83 11.01 -10.89 25.70
N PRO A 84 11.71 -10.00 26.44
CA PRO A 84 11.71 -10.02 27.89
C PRO A 84 10.32 -9.61 28.39
N VAL A 85 9.58 -10.58 28.94
CA VAL A 85 8.23 -10.39 29.48
C VAL A 85 8.13 -11.16 30.79
N SER A 86 7.52 -10.55 31.81
CA SER A 86 7.19 -11.23 33.06
C SER A 86 5.85 -11.97 32.89
N TYR A 87 5.83 -13.25 33.21
CA TYR A 87 4.62 -14.07 33.23
C TYR A 87 4.25 -14.40 34.67
N PRO A 88 2.96 -14.56 35.00
CA PRO A 88 2.49 -14.90 36.34
C PRO A 88 2.74 -16.38 36.72
N PHE A 89 3.43 -17.14 35.86
CA PHE A 89 3.77 -18.55 36.04
C PHE A 89 5.25 -18.79 35.69
N ASP A 90 5.80 -19.89 36.19
CA ASP A 90 7.16 -20.29 35.85
C ASP A 90 7.21 -20.85 34.42
N TRP A 91 7.76 -20.06 33.52
CA TRP A 91 7.97 -20.40 32.11
C TRP A 91 9.35 -21.00 31.85
N THR A 92 10.24 -21.08 32.84
CA THR A 92 11.62 -21.53 32.65
C THR A 92 11.74 -23.04 32.52
N ALA A 93 10.78 -23.80 33.07
CA ALA A 93 10.72 -25.25 32.95
C ALA A 93 10.08 -25.72 31.63
N ALA A 94 10.56 -26.85 31.11
CA ALA A 94 9.89 -27.55 30.02
C ALA A 94 8.54 -28.15 30.52
N PRO A 95 7.45 -28.13 29.73
CA PRO A 95 7.34 -27.69 28.33
C PRO A 95 6.96 -26.21 28.15
N TRP A 96 6.78 -25.46 29.24
CA TRP A 96 6.27 -24.08 29.19
C TRP A 96 7.20 -23.13 28.45
N TYR A 97 8.52 -23.32 28.60
CA TYR A 97 9.51 -22.54 27.87
C TYR A 97 9.26 -22.60 26.35
N GLN A 98 9.13 -23.81 25.80
CA GLN A 98 8.92 -24.01 24.37
C GLN A 98 7.60 -23.39 23.91
N ILE A 99 6.52 -23.60 24.66
CA ILE A 99 5.20 -23.05 24.33
C ILE A 99 5.26 -21.52 24.26
N VAL A 100 5.83 -20.88 25.29
CA VAL A 100 5.94 -19.41 25.34
C VAL A 100 6.85 -18.89 24.22
N TYR A 101 7.95 -19.58 23.95
CA TYR A 101 8.87 -19.24 22.88
C TYR A 101 8.18 -19.25 21.50
N PHE A 102 7.54 -20.37 21.15
CA PHE A 102 6.82 -20.51 19.89
C PHE A 102 5.69 -19.48 19.77
N THR A 103 4.99 -19.22 20.87
CA THR A 103 3.93 -18.21 20.91
C THR A 103 4.49 -16.83 20.59
N GLN A 104 5.60 -16.42 21.23
CA GLN A 104 6.24 -15.13 20.94
C GLN A 104 6.73 -15.01 19.49
N VAL A 105 7.35 -16.07 18.96
CA VAL A 105 7.79 -16.14 17.56
C VAL A 105 6.61 -15.97 16.61
N PHE A 106 5.55 -16.76 16.81
CA PHE A 106 4.35 -16.73 15.98
C PHE A 106 3.72 -15.34 15.96
N PHE A 107 3.46 -14.76 17.14
CA PHE A 107 2.88 -13.42 17.24
C PHE A 107 3.78 -12.35 16.62
N HIS A 108 5.09 -12.44 16.81
CA HIS A 108 6.03 -11.52 16.17
C HIS A 108 5.97 -11.60 14.65
N SER A 109 6.07 -12.80 14.08
CA SER A 109 6.02 -13.03 12.64
C SER A 109 4.68 -12.58 12.03
N THR A 110 3.55 -12.87 12.67
CA THR A 110 2.24 -12.42 12.18
C THR A 110 2.08 -10.90 12.28
N THR A 111 2.52 -10.30 13.38
CA THR A 111 2.31 -8.87 13.63
C THR A 111 3.19 -8.00 12.73
N ILE A 112 4.50 -8.27 12.70
CA ILE A 112 5.45 -7.44 11.96
C ILE A 112 5.39 -7.73 10.46
N SER A 113 5.52 -9.00 10.07
CA SER A 113 5.69 -9.35 8.65
C SER A 113 4.39 -9.31 7.88
N LEU A 114 3.27 -9.71 8.49
CA LEU A 114 1.99 -9.78 7.79
C LEU A 114 1.19 -8.49 7.92
N ILE A 115 0.94 -8.02 9.15
CA ILE A 115 0.03 -6.87 9.36
C ILE A 115 0.73 -5.55 9.06
N GLY A 116 1.92 -5.33 9.64
CA GLY A 116 2.70 -4.09 9.46
C GLY A 116 2.98 -3.80 7.99
N SER A 117 3.68 -4.72 7.31
CA SER A 117 4.07 -4.57 5.91
C SER A 117 2.89 -4.58 4.93
N ALA A 118 1.87 -5.42 5.16
CA ALA A 118 0.73 -5.46 4.22
C ALA A 118 -0.08 -4.15 4.26
N ALA A 119 -0.21 -3.51 5.42
CA ALA A 119 -0.83 -2.19 5.53
C ALA A 119 -0.08 -1.15 4.68
N ASP A 120 1.24 -1.10 4.80
CA ASP A 120 2.06 -0.14 4.03
C ASP A 120 2.00 -0.44 2.53
N PHE A 121 2.01 -1.71 2.13
CA PHE A 121 1.87 -2.08 0.72
C PHE A 121 0.46 -1.88 0.16
N LEU A 122 -0.57 -1.98 0.99
CA LEU A 122 -1.92 -1.60 0.62
C LEU A 122 -1.96 -0.10 0.33
N VAL A 123 -1.32 0.70 1.19
CA VAL A 123 -1.28 2.15 1.04
C VAL A 123 -0.55 2.54 -0.25
N LEU A 124 0.65 2.01 -0.44
CA LEU A 124 1.45 2.23 -1.64
C LEU A 124 0.74 1.71 -2.91
N GLY A 125 0.04 0.59 -2.83
CA GLY A 125 -0.69 0.01 -3.95
C GLY A 125 -1.79 0.93 -4.47
N VAL A 126 -2.57 1.54 -3.56
CA VAL A 126 -3.63 2.49 -3.96
C VAL A 126 -3.03 3.78 -4.52
N LEU A 127 -2.03 4.35 -3.86
CA LEU A 127 -1.33 5.55 -4.36
C LEU A 127 -0.76 5.31 -5.76
N PHE A 128 -0.18 4.13 -5.99
CA PHE A 128 0.32 3.72 -7.28
C PHE A 128 -0.76 3.64 -8.35
N SER A 129 -1.91 3.04 -8.03
CA SER A 129 -3.06 3.00 -8.94
C SER A 129 -3.55 4.39 -9.30
N ILE A 130 -3.58 5.32 -8.34
CA ILE A 130 -3.94 6.72 -8.58
C ILE A 130 -2.90 7.40 -9.48
N SER A 131 -1.60 7.23 -9.19
CA SER A 131 -0.52 7.78 -10.01
C SER A 131 -0.54 7.27 -11.44
N SER A 132 -0.84 6.00 -11.67
CA SER A 132 -0.91 5.45 -13.03
C SER A 132 -2.05 6.07 -13.84
N GLN A 133 -3.20 6.37 -13.22
CA GLN A 133 -4.29 7.09 -13.89
C GLN A 133 -3.89 8.53 -14.25
N TYR A 134 -3.11 9.22 -13.41
CA TYR A 134 -2.58 10.53 -13.79
C TYR A 134 -1.63 10.44 -14.99
N CYS A 135 -0.79 9.40 -15.08
CA CYS A 135 0.06 9.19 -16.26
C CYS A 135 -0.76 8.94 -17.53
N ILE A 136 -1.80 8.10 -17.45
CA ILE A 136 -2.71 7.85 -18.58
C ILE A 136 -3.41 9.15 -18.99
N LEU A 137 -3.94 9.91 -18.02
CA LEU A 137 -4.60 11.18 -18.30
C LEU A 137 -3.66 12.21 -18.94
N GLN A 138 -2.39 12.28 -18.49
CA GLN A 138 -1.38 13.15 -19.10
C GLN A 138 -1.21 12.82 -20.58
N GLU A 139 -1.06 11.54 -20.90
CA GLU A 139 -0.89 11.13 -22.30
C GLU A 139 -2.15 11.36 -23.14
N CYS A 140 -3.34 11.25 -22.56
CA CYS A 140 -4.59 11.66 -23.22
C CYS A 140 -4.54 13.14 -23.63
N PHE A 141 -3.97 14.02 -22.80
CA PHE A 141 -3.78 15.42 -23.15
C PHE A 141 -2.69 15.64 -24.20
N GLU A 142 -1.63 14.83 -24.21
CA GLU A 142 -0.54 14.92 -25.20
C GLU A 142 -1.00 14.54 -26.61
N ILE A 143 -1.89 13.54 -26.74
CA ILE A 143 -2.49 13.16 -28.03
C ILE A 143 -3.65 14.06 -28.44
N PHE A 144 -3.98 15.10 -27.67
CA PHE A 144 -5.13 15.93 -27.97
C PHE A 144 -5.00 16.60 -29.35
N ASN A 145 -6.07 16.52 -30.16
CA ASN A 145 -6.11 17.02 -31.54
C ASN A 145 -5.14 16.31 -32.51
N THR A 146 -4.65 15.11 -32.18
CA THR A 146 -3.89 14.25 -33.10
C THR A 146 -4.76 13.08 -33.63
N PRO A 147 -4.35 12.36 -34.69
CA PRO A 147 -5.06 11.16 -35.18
C PRO A 147 -5.25 10.08 -34.11
N GLU A 148 -4.29 9.96 -33.19
CA GLU A 148 -4.32 9.00 -32.08
C GLU A 148 -5.46 9.29 -31.10
N MET A 149 -5.84 10.55 -30.90
CA MET A 149 -6.98 10.89 -30.03
C MET A 149 -8.28 10.27 -30.53
N TYR A 150 -8.55 10.25 -31.84
CA TYR A 150 -9.77 9.65 -32.37
C TYR A 150 -9.80 8.13 -32.14
N ALA A 151 -8.65 7.46 -32.31
CA ALA A 151 -8.52 6.04 -32.03
C ALA A 151 -8.73 5.72 -30.53
N THR A 152 -8.10 6.50 -29.65
CA THR A 152 -8.28 6.36 -28.19
C THR A 152 -9.70 6.68 -27.76
N ASN A 153 -10.32 7.73 -28.32
CA ASN A 153 -11.70 8.12 -28.04
C ASN A 153 -12.69 7.03 -28.42
N LYS A 154 -12.48 6.35 -29.56
CA LYS A 154 -13.26 5.19 -29.97
C LYS A 154 -13.15 4.03 -28.97
N ARG A 155 -11.94 3.68 -28.53
CA ARG A 155 -11.74 2.65 -27.49
C ARG A 155 -12.43 3.03 -26.18
N LEU A 156 -12.35 4.30 -25.77
CA LEU A 156 -13.04 4.81 -24.58
C LEU A 156 -14.57 4.67 -24.69
N ARG A 157 -15.17 4.92 -25.86
CA ARG A 157 -16.62 4.71 -26.09
C ARG A 157 -17.01 3.25 -25.83
N GLU A 158 -16.22 2.31 -26.35
CA GLU A 158 -16.46 0.86 -26.19
C GLU A 158 -16.35 0.40 -24.73
N ILE A 159 -15.40 0.96 -23.97
CA ILE A 159 -15.15 0.58 -22.57
C ILE A 159 -16.15 1.24 -21.62
N MET A 160 -16.37 2.55 -21.76
CA MET A 160 -17.11 3.33 -20.77
C MET A 160 -18.62 3.34 -21.00
N ASN A 161 -19.08 3.20 -22.24
CA ASN A 161 -20.49 3.31 -22.62
C ASN A 161 -21.20 4.51 -21.93
N ASP A 162 -20.57 5.69 -21.98
CA ASP A 162 -20.99 6.87 -21.22
C ASP A 162 -22.01 7.76 -21.97
N GLY A 163 -22.39 7.36 -23.19
CA GLY A 163 -23.39 8.04 -24.02
C GLY A 163 -22.97 9.42 -24.50
N LEU A 164 -21.71 9.83 -24.33
CA LEU A 164 -21.26 11.18 -24.68
C LEU A 164 -21.25 11.43 -26.19
N GLU A 165 -21.11 10.38 -26.99
CA GLU A 165 -21.21 10.42 -28.45
C GLU A 165 -22.58 10.91 -28.93
N ASN A 166 -23.64 10.67 -28.14
CA ASN A 166 -24.98 11.16 -28.45
C ASN A 166 -25.17 12.62 -28.04
N LYS A 167 -24.33 13.13 -27.13
CA LYS A 167 -24.44 14.47 -26.55
C LYS A 167 -23.59 15.51 -27.29
N TYR A 168 -22.45 15.10 -27.83
CA TYR A 168 -21.51 16.00 -28.47
C TYR A 168 -21.22 15.54 -29.90
N THR A 169 -21.51 16.43 -30.87
CA THR A 169 -21.19 16.19 -32.28
C THR A 169 -19.69 16.32 -32.57
N ASP A 170 -18.96 17.14 -31.80
CA ASP A 170 -17.51 17.32 -31.94
C ASP A 170 -16.76 16.33 -31.03
N GLU A 171 -16.06 15.38 -31.65
CA GLU A 171 -15.27 14.35 -30.96
C GLU A 171 -14.18 14.94 -30.06
N ARG A 172 -13.62 16.11 -30.40
CA ARG A 172 -12.61 16.79 -29.56
C ARG A 172 -13.23 17.25 -28.25
N ARG A 173 -14.44 17.81 -28.32
CA ARG A 173 -15.18 18.27 -27.15
C ARG A 173 -15.60 17.08 -26.29
N GLU A 174 -16.06 16.01 -26.91
CA GLU A 174 -16.40 14.75 -26.26
C GLU A 174 -15.19 14.18 -25.48
N PHE A 175 -14.05 14.01 -26.16
CA PHE A 175 -12.83 13.50 -25.56
C PHE A 175 -12.31 14.39 -24.43
N PHE A 176 -12.34 15.71 -24.61
CA PHE A 176 -11.98 16.67 -23.55
C PHE A 176 -12.87 16.53 -22.32
N VAL A 177 -14.19 16.40 -22.52
CA VAL A 177 -15.14 16.20 -21.42
C VAL A 177 -14.87 14.87 -20.69
N ARG A 178 -14.49 13.80 -21.40
CA ARG A 178 -14.05 12.53 -20.76
C ARG A 178 -12.81 12.74 -19.90
N CYS A 179 -11.79 13.42 -20.43
CA CYS A 179 -10.57 13.72 -19.68
C CYS A 179 -10.86 14.54 -18.41
N VAL A 180 -11.70 15.57 -18.49
CA VAL A 180 -12.10 16.38 -17.33
C VAL A 180 -12.88 15.56 -16.31
N ARG A 181 -13.83 14.72 -16.75
CA ARG A 181 -14.59 13.83 -15.85
C ARG A 181 -13.67 12.84 -15.14
N HIS A 182 -12.74 12.25 -15.87
CA HIS A 182 -11.78 11.32 -15.30
C HIS A 182 -10.82 12.02 -14.33
N HIS A 183 -10.35 13.23 -14.65
CA HIS A 183 -9.55 14.04 -13.72
C HIS A 183 -10.30 14.32 -12.41
N GLN A 184 -11.58 14.69 -12.49
CA GLN A 184 -12.44 14.91 -11.33
C GLN A 184 -12.66 13.64 -10.51
N LEU A 185 -12.78 12.49 -11.17
CA LEU A 185 -12.84 11.18 -10.53
C LEU A 185 -11.56 10.90 -9.73
N ILE A 186 -10.38 11.05 -10.35
CA ILE A 186 -9.10 10.83 -9.67
C ILE A 186 -8.97 11.75 -8.45
N LEU A 187 -9.25 13.06 -8.60
CA LEU A 187 -9.19 14.00 -7.48
C LEU A 187 -10.12 13.61 -6.32
N ARG A 188 -11.33 13.16 -6.61
CA ARG A 188 -12.30 12.72 -5.60
C ARG A 188 -11.78 11.51 -4.82
N ILE A 189 -11.25 10.52 -5.53
CA ILE A 189 -10.71 9.30 -4.92
C ILE A 189 -9.49 9.62 -4.09
N THR A 190 -8.55 10.43 -4.61
CA THR A 190 -7.37 10.87 -3.86
C THR A 190 -7.78 11.54 -2.55
N LYS A 191 -8.78 12.41 -2.56
CA LYS A 191 -9.30 13.05 -1.35
C LYS A 191 -9.94 12.06 -0.38
N GLN A 192 -10.78 11.15 -0.89
CA GLN A 192 -11.44 10.12 -0.07
C GLN A 192 -10.41 9.19 0.58
N TYR A 193 -9.44 8.74 -0.21
CA TYR A 193 -8.37 7.86 0.22
C TYR A 193 -7.46 8.54 1.24
N ASN A 194 -7.03 9.79 0.98
CA ASN A 194 -6.24 10.58 1.91
C ASN A 194 -6.98 10.74 3.25
N ASN A 195 -8.28 11.06 3.24
CA ASN A 195 -9.04 11.17 4.49
C ASN A 195 -9.14 9.85 5.24
N ALA A 196 -9.17 8.71 4.54
CA ALA A 196 -9.22 7.40 5.16
C ALA A 196 -7.87 6.98 5.76
N MET A 197 -6.77 7.20 5.05
CA MET A 197 -5.44 6.69 5.43
C MET A 197 -4.56 7.71 6.17
N ASN A 198 -4.88 9.00 6.13
CA ASN A 198 -4.09 10.04 6.81
C ASN A 198 -3.88 9.75 8.32
N PRO A 199 -4.88 9.28 9.11
CA PRO A 199 -4.64 8.91 10.51
C PRO A 199 -3.65 7.74 10.68
N LEU A 200 -3.59 6.83 9.70
CA LEU A 200 -2.64 5.72 9.68
C LEU A 200 -1.22 6.24 9.41
N GLU A 201 -1.06 7.06 8.38
CA GLU A 201 0.23 7.62 7.97
C GLU A 201 0.82 8.57 9.02
N MET A 202 0.00 9.43 9.63
CA MET A 202 0.47 10.34 10.69
C MET A 202 0.98 9.56 11.91
N PHE A 203 0.27 8.51 12.31
CA PHE A 203 0.69 7.68 13.45
C PHE A 203 1.95 6.87 13.13
N GLN A 204 2.06 6.35 11.91
CA GLN A 204 3.27 5.67 11.44
C GLN A 204 4.50 6.57 11.55
N LEU A 205 4.38 7.82 11.08
CA LEU A 205 5.44 8.81 11.14
C LEU A 205 5.81 9.13 12.58
N PHE A 206 4.82 9.34 13.44
CA PHE A 206 5.03 9.64 14.86
C PHE A 206 5.78 8.52 15.57
N ILE A 207 5.34 7.26 15.44
CA ILE A 207 6.03 6.10 16.03
C ILE A 207 7.45 5.98 15.50
N SER A 208 7.66 6.17 14.19
CA SER A 208 8.99 6.06 13.59
C SER A 208 9.97 7.08 14.17
N ILE A 209 9.52 8.33 14.37
CA ILE A 209 10.34 9.38 15.01
C ILE A 209 10.69 8.97 16.44
N CYS A 210 9.70 8.54 17.24
CA CYS A 210 9.94 8.09 18.61
C CYS A 210 10.94 6.91 18.66
N ALA A 211 10.77 5.92 17.78
CA ALA A 211 11.65 4.76 17.70
C ALA A 211 13.10 5.15 17.36
N ILE A 212 13.29 6.07 16.40
CA ILE A 212 14.62 6.58 16.03
C ILE A 212 15.26 7.33 17.21
N CYS A 213 14.52 8.21 17.89
CA CYS A 213 15.04 8.96 19.03
C CYS A 213 15.43 8.04 20.20
N LEU A 214 14.59 7.07 20.54
CA LEU A 214 14.88 6.09 21.60
C LEU A 214 16.05 5.17 21.21
N GLY A 215 16.14 4.77 19.94
CA GLY A 215 17.26 3.99 19.43
C GLY A 215 18.58 4.75 19.54
N ALA A 216 18.60 6.03 19.16
CA ALA A 216 19.77 6.88 19.29
C ALA A 216 20.21 7.06 20.75
N LEU A 217 19.25 7.30 21.66
CA LEU A 217 19.52 7.39 23.10
C LEU A 217 20.09 6.08 23.66
N GLY A 218 19.56 4.94 23.20
CA GLY A 218 20.06 3.62 23.57
C GLY A 218 21.52 3.42 23.18
N ILE A 219 21.92 3.86 21.98
CA ILE A 219 23.30 3.80 21.51
C ILE A 219 24.23 4.69 22.35
N THR A 220 23.77 5.88 22.74
CA THR A 220 24.60 6.81 23.54
C THR A 220 24.79 6.40 25.00
N ASN A 221 23.90 5.55 25.53
CA ASN A 221 23.95 5.06 26.91
C ASN A 221 24.57 3.65 27.03
N LEU A 222 25.08 3.10 25.92
CA LEU A 222 25.79 1.82 25.81
C LEU A 222 27.30 2.05 25.85
#